data_AF-A0A2V5STK5-F1
#
_entry.id   AF-A0A2V5STK5-F1
#
_cell.length_a   1.000
_cell.length_b   1.000
_cell.length_c   1.000
_cell.angle_alpha   90.00
_cell.angle_beta   90.00
_cell.angle_gamma   90.00
#
_symmetry.space_group_name_H-M   'P 1'
#
loop_
_entity.id
_entity.type
_entity.pdbx_description
1 polymer ?
#
loop_
_entity_poly.entity_id
_entity_poly.type
_entity_poly.pdbx_seq_one_letter_code
_entity_poly.pdbx_strand_id
1 'polypeptide(L)'
;MAPLVSILIPAYNSERWIAETIKSALNQTWPRKEIIVVDDGSRDQTLATARRFASKTVAVISQENQGASAARNKALQLCQGDYIQWLDADDLLSPDKIQRQMEAGDVAGQSGIDQRRWPLGHTATGRQ
;
A
#
# COMPACT_ATOMS: atom_id res chain seq x y z
N MET A 1 -17.48 -2.29 12.82
CA MET A 1 -16.28 -1.42 12.80
C MET A 1 -15.95 -1.12 11.35
N ALA A 2 -15.48 0.09 11.03
CA ALA A 2 -14.99 0.39 9.68
C ALA A 2 -13.79 -0.53 9.33
N PRO A 3 -13.68 -1.03 8.09
CA PRO A 3 -12.54 -1.85 7.68
C PRO A 3 -11.25 -1.03 7.59
N LEU A 4 -10.12 -1.71 7.82
CA LEU A 4 -8.79 -1.14 7.67
C LEU A 4 -8.36 -1.22 6.19
N VAL A 5 -7.85 -0.11 5.64
CA VAL A 5 -7.30 -0.05 4.28
C VAL A 5 -5.77 0.06 4.35
N SER A 6 -5.05 -0.85 3.71
CA SER A 6 -3.60 -0.80 3.60
C SER A 6 -3.21 -0.09 2.30
N ILE A 7 -2.53 1.05 2.40
CA ILE A 7 -2.01 1.77 1.23
C ILE A 7 -0.55 1.34 1.05
N LEU A 8 -0.27 0.61 -0.03
CA LEU A 8 1.03 -0.01 -0.28
C LEU A 8 1.80 0.77 -1.35
N ILE A 9 2.98 1.27 -0.99
CA ILE A 9 3.82 2.14 -1.81
C ILE A 9 5.19 1.48 -2.04
N PRO A 10 5.37 0.68 -3.10
CA PRO A 10 6.70 0.27 -3.54
C PRO A 10 7.44 1.48 -4.11
N ALA A 11 8.67 1.74 -3.65
CA ALA A 11 9.44 2.91 -4.06
C ALA A 11 10.85 2.53 -4.47
N TYR A 12 11.35 3.14 -5.56
CA TYR A 12 12.73 3.04 -6.00
C TYR A 12 13.10 4.31 -6.75
N ASN A 13 14.10 5.03 -6.26
CA ASN A 13 14.59 6.28 -6.85
C ASN A 13 13.47 7.29 -7.20
N SER A 14 12.62 7.60 -6.23
CA SER A 14 11.44 8.46 -6.34
C SER A 14 11.56 9.73 -5.48
N GLU A 15 12.76 10.24 -5.22
CA GLU A 15 13.01 11.35 -4.28
C GLU A 15 12.17 12.61 -4.55
N ARG A 16 11.87 12.85 -5.83
CA ARG A 16 11.09 14.01 -6.29
C ARG A 16 9.62 13.95 -5.86
N TRP A 17 9.05 12.75 -5.71
CA TRP A 17 7.60 12.56 -5.61
C TRP A 17 7.17 11.93 -4.30
N ILE A 18 8.02 11.10 -3.69
CA ILE A 18 7.67 10.25 -2.55
C ILE A 18 7.06 11.03 -1.36
N ALA A 19 7.51 12.27 -1.13
CA ALA A 19 6.96 13.12 -0.07
C ALA A 19 5.48 13.46 -0.32
N GLU A 20 5.11 13.85 -1.54
CA GLU A 20 3.74 14.23 -1.88
C GLU A 20 2.84 13.00 -1.99
N THR A 21 3.35 11.88 -2.50
CA THR A 21 2.66 10.59 -2.52
C THR A 21 2.25 10.15 -1.11
N ILE A 22 3.19 10.14 -0.15
CA ILE A 22 2.90 9.77 1.25
C ILE A 22 1.92 10.76 1.88
N LYS A 23 2.06 12.06 1.63
CA LYS A 23 1.09 13.07 2.12
C LYS A 23 -0.32 12.82 1.57
N SER A 24 -0.47 12.48 0.29
CA SER A 24 -1.78 12.21 -0.30
C SER A 24 -2.47 10.99 0.33
N ALA A 25 -1.69 9.96 0.69
CA ALA A 25 -2.16 8.78 1.40
C ALA A 25 -2.55 9.09 2.86
N LEU A 26 -1.73 9.86 3.57
CA LEU A 26 -2.03 10.32 4.93
C LEU A 26 -3.32 11.14 4.98
N ASN A 27 -3.49 12.06 4.02
CA ASN A 27 -4.59 13.01 3.96
C ASN A 27 -5.91 12.42 3.43
N GLN A 28 -5.99 11.11 3.22
CA GLN A 28 -7.26 10.47 2.86
C GLN A 28 -8.34 10.77 3.91
N THR A 29 -9.60 10.93 3.52
CA THR A 29 -10.69 11.16 4.49
C THR A 29 -11.07 9.88 5.24
N TRP A 30 -10.76 8.70 4.67
CA TRP A 30 -10.98 7.42 5.35
C TRP A 30 -10.10 7.32 6.62
N PRO A 31 -10.69 7.11 7.81
CA PRO A 31 -9.97 7.22 9.08
C PRO A 31 -9.13 5.97 9.42
N ARG A 32 -9.57 4.78 8.98
CA ARG A 32 -8.90 3.51 9.29
C ARG A 32 -8.01 3.07 8.15
N LYS A 33 -6.77 3.55 8.17
CA LYS A 33 -5.73 3.22 7.20
C LYS A 33 -4.39 2.99 7.85
N GLU A 34 -3.56 2.24 7.15
CA GLU A 34 -2.13 2.14 7.36
C GLU A 34 -1.43 2.36 6.02
N ILE A 35 -0.20 2.84 6.08
CA ILE A 35 0.61 3.14 4.90
C ILE A 35 1.92 2.37 5.04
N ILE A 36 2.25 1.59 4.02
CA ILE A 36 3.47 0.76 4.02
C ILE A 36 4.29 1.16 2.80
N VAL A 37 5.39 1.86 3.06
CA VAL A 37 6.38 2.22 2.05
C VAL A 37 7.48 1.17 2.07
N VAL A 38 7.75 0.56 0.93
CA VAL A 38 8.89 -0.36 0.76
C VAL A 38 9.86 0.28 -0.22
N ASP A 39 10.98 0.79 0.31
CA ASP A 39 12.11 1.26 -0.48
C ASP A 39 12.94 0.06 -0.96
N ASP A 40 12.99 -0.13 -2.27
CA ASP A 40 13.69 -1.24 -2.93
C ASP A 40 15.15 -0.89 -3.24
N GLY A 41 15.87 -0.41 -2.23
CA GLY A 41 17.30 -0.12 -2.32
C GLY A 41 17.60 1.11 -3.16
N SER A 42 16.88 2.20 -2.92
CA SER A 42 17.11 3.47 -3.61
C SER A 42 18.52 4.00 -3.38
N ARG A 43 19.06 4.69 -4.37
CA ARG A 43 20.38 5.34 -4.32
C ARG A 43 20.30 6.85 -4.18
N ASP A 44 19.10 7.40 -4.22
CA ASP A 44 18.79 8.81 -4.07
C ASP A 44 18.21 9.10 -2.67
N GLN A 45 17.59 10.26 -2.48
CA GLN A 45 17.04 10.66 -1.19
C GLN A 45 15.67 10.03 -0.85
N THR A 46 15.18 9.04 -1.63
CA THR A 46 13.85 8.42 -1.44
C THR A 46 13.66 7.88 -0.03
N LEU A 47 14.54 6.97 0.41
CA LEU A 47 14.46 6.35 1.73
C LEU A 47 14.54 7.39 2.85
N ALA A 48 15.50 8.31 2.74
CA ALA A 48 15.70 9.36 3.73
C ALA A 48 14.47 10.27 3.85
N THR A 49 13.81 10.56 2.72
CA THR A 49 12.60 11.38 2.66
C THR A 49 11.40 10.62 3.23
N ALA A 50 11.18 9.36 2.83
CA ALA A 50 10.10 8.52 3.34
C ALA A 50 10.19 8.34 4.86
N ARG A 51 11.39 8.09 5.41
CA ARG A 51 11.61 7.92 6.87
C ARG A 51 11.18 9.13 7.70
N ARG A 52 11.15 10.35 7.13
CA ARG A 52 10.65 11.55 7.83
C ARG A 52 9.15 11.48 8.12
N PHE A 53 8.40 10.65 7.39
CA PHE A 53 6.96 10.44 7.60
C PHE A 53 6.65 9.23 8.51
N ALA A 54 7.67 8.46 8.93
CA ALA A 54 7.49 7.28 9.76
C ALA A 54 6.74 7.61 11.05
N SER A 55 5.69 6.84 11.34
CA SER A 55 4.79 7.09 12.46
C SER A 55 4.03 5.80 12.81
N LYS A 56 3.07 5.87 13.74
CA LYS A 56 2.17 4.73 14.01
C LYS A 56 1.32 4.32 12.80
N THR A 57 1.11 5.23 11.85
CA THR A 57 0.29 5.00 10.65
C THR A 57 1.12 4.70 9.41
N VAL A 58 2.39 5.12 9.38
CA VAL A 58 3.30 4.98 8.24
C VAL A 58 4.49 4.11 8.62
N ALA A 59 4.54 2.89 8.08
CA ALA A 59 5.69 2.02 8.14
C ALA A 59 6.59 2.26 6.92
N VAL A 60 7.90 2.39 7.15
CA VAL A 60 8.90 2.53 6.09
C VAL A 60 9.92 1.41 6.24
N ILE A 61 9.98 0.55 5.23
CA ILE A 61 10.85 -0.62 5.17
C ILE A 61 11.83 -0.40 4.03
N SER A 62 13.09 -0.76 4.23
CA SER A 62 14.10 -0.78 3.18
C SER A 62 14.59 -2.21 2.96
N GLN A 63 14.83 -2.56 1.71
CA GLN A 63 15.45 -3.82 1.31
C GLN A 63 16.54 -3.56 0.26
N GLU A 64 17.37 -4.56 -0.01
CA GLU A 64 18.21 -4.53 -1.21
C GLU A 64 17.33 -4.59 -2.46
N ASN A 65 17.76 -3.90 -3.53
CA ASN A 65 17.01 -3.84 -4.79
C ASN A 65 16.81 -5.24 -5.37
N GLN A 66 15.56 -5.70 -5.35
CA GLN A 66 15.12 -7.00 -5.85
C GLN A 66 14.01 -6.86 -6.90
N GLY A 67 13.74 -5.63 -7.34
CA GLY A 67 12.72 -5.29 -8.30
C GLY A 67 11.34 -5.04 -7.68
N ALA A 68 10.51 -4.33 -8.44
CA ALA A 68 9.21 -3.85 -7.98
C ALA A 68 8.26 -4.96 -7.49
N SER A 69 8.33 -6.16 -8.08
CA SER A 69 7.53 -7.30 -7.62
C SER A 69 7.92 -7.76 -6.22
N ALA A 70 9.22 -7.77 -5.89
CA ALA A 70 9.69 -8.12 -4.55
C ALA A 70 9.23 -7.08 -3.53
N ALA A 71 9.33 -5.79 -3.86
CA ALA A 71 8.84 -4.71 -3.01
C ALA A 71 7.32 -4.79 -2.75
N ARG A 72 6.52 -5.06 -3.79
CA ARG A 72 5.06 -5.27 -3.67
C ARG A 72 4.72 -6.48 -2.80
N ASN A 73 5.40 -7.61 -3.01
CA ASN A 73 5.21 -8.81 -2.19
C ASN A 73 5.58 -8.56 -0.72
N LYS A 74 6.66 -7.81 -0.48
CA LYS A 74 7.05 -7.43 0.88
C LYS A 74 5.99 -6.56 1.55
N ALA A 75 5.46 -5.57 0.84
CA ALA A 75 4.38 -4.72 1.34
C ALA A 75 3.12 -5.53 1.67
N LEU A 76 2.76 -6.47 0.79
CA LEU A 76 1.60 -7.36 0.96
C LEU A 76 1.75 -8.27 2.19
N GLN A 77 2.94 -8.81 2.44
CA GLN A 77 3.22 -9.65 3.62
C GLN A 77 3.11 -8.88 4.94
N LEU A 78 3.41 -7.58 4.92
CA LEU A 78 3.41 -6.73 6.12
C LEU A 78 2.04 -6.12 6.42
N CYS A 79 1.12 -6.09 5.44
CA CYS A 79 -0.15 -5.41 5.57
C CYS A 79 -1.18 -6.16 6.42
N GLN A 80 -2.00 -5.41 7.14
CA GLN A 80 -3.00 -5.88 8.09
C GLN A 80 -4.42 -5.45 7.71
N GLY A 81 -4.61 -4.56 6.73
CA GLY A 81 -5.92 -4.07 6.31
C GLY A 81 -6.78 -5.03 5.50
N ASP A 82 -8.08 -5.03 5.74
CA ASP A 82 -9.09 -5.84 5.03
C ASP A 82 -9.08 -5.58 3.51
N TYR A 83 -8.66 -4.38 3.11
CA TYR A 83 -8.54 -3.92 1.74
C TYR A 83 -7.14 -3.35 1.45
N ILE A 84 -6.75 -3.36 0.19
CA ILE A 84 -5.45 -2.90 -0.30
C ILE A 84 -5.65 -1.80 -1.35
N GLN A 85 -4.99 -0.66 -1.17
CA GLN A 85 -4.81 0.37 -2.22
C GLN A 85 -3.35 0.33 -2.67
N TRP A 86 -3.10 -0.09 -3.91
CA TRP A 86 -1.79 0.11 -4.52
C TRP A 86 -1.60 1.58 -4.86
N LEU A 87 -0.45 2.15 -4.54
CA LEU A 87 -0.11 3.52 -4.88
C LEU A 87 1.34 3.58 -5.31
N ASP A 88 1.59 3.90 -6.58
CA ASP A 88 2.95 4.06 -7.08
C ASP A 88 3.60 5.31 -6.45
N ALA A 89 4.93 5.28 -6.30
CA ALA A 89 5.71 6.27 -5.54
C ALA A 89 5.75 7.67 -6.17
N ASP A 90 5.21 7.82 -7.38
CA ASP A 90 5.10 9.04 -8.16
C ASP A 90 3.66 9.48 -8.47
N ASP A 91 2.67 8.79 -7.89
CA ASP A 91 1.25 9.10 -8.03
C ASP A 91 0.64 9.76 -6.78
N LEU A 92 -0.55 10.36 -6.95
CA LEU A 92 -1.33 10.99 -5.89
C LEU A 92 -2.76 10.43 -5.84
N LEU A 93 -3.28 10.26 -4.63
CA LEU A 93 -4.71 9.97 -4.41
C LEU A 93 -5.49 11.28 -4.25
N SER A 94 -6.70 11.36 -4.83
CA SER A 94 -7.64 12.43 -4.44
C SER A 94 -8.05 12.25 -2.97
N PRO A 95 -8.30 13.33 -2.20
CA PRO A 95 -8.48 13.25 -0.75
C PRO A 95 -9.59 12.30 -0.27
N ASP A 96 -10.63 12.11 -1.07
CA ASP A 96 -11.81 11.30 -0.74
C ASP A 96 -11.89 9.97 -1.52
N LYS A 97 -10.83 9.60 -2.27
CA LYS A 97 -10.84 8.40 -3.13
C LYS A 97 -11.22 7.13 -2.38
N ILE A 98 -10.53 6.84 -1.27
CA ILE A 98 -10.77 5.62 -0.50
C ILE A 98 -12.18 5.63 0.10
N GLN A 99 -12.61 6.76 0.66
CA GLN A 99 -13.95 6.87 1.24
C GLN A 99 -15.04 6.58 0.22
N ARG A 100 -14.96 7.19 -0.97
CA ARG A 100 -15.94 6.96 -2.04
C ARG A 100 -16.00 5.50 -2.47
N GLN A 101 -14.86 4.83 -2.55
CA GLN A 101 -14.79 3.42 -2.95
C GLN A 101 -15.37 2.49 -1.88
N MET A 102 -15.12 2.79 -0.60
CA MET A 102 -15.71 2.05 0.51
C MET A 102 -17.24 2.25 0.60
N GLU A 103 -17.74 3.44 0.32
CA GLU A 103 -19.17 3.76 0.32
C GLU A 103 -19.93 3.21 -0.87
N ALA A 104 -19.31 3.20 -2.06
CA ALA A 104 -19.93 2.68 -3.28
C ALA A 104 -20.13 1.15 -3.27
N GLY A 105 -19.50 0.43 -2.34
CA GLY A 105 -19.51 -1.04 -2.31
C GLY A 105 -18.79 -1.69 -3.50
N ASP A 106 -18.21 -0.90 -4.40
CA ASP A 106 -17.58 -1.31 -5.65
C ASP A 106 -16.09 -1.60 -5.45
N VAL A 107 -15.87 -2.56 -4.55
CA VAL A 107 -14.54 -3.04 -4.16
C VAL A 107 -14.14 -4.29 -4.95
N ALA A 108 -14.91 -4.65 -5.97
CA ALA A 108 -14.63 -5.75 -6.87
C ALA A 108 -14.49 -5.23 -8.31
N GLY A 109 -13.27 -4.81 -8.68
CA GLY A 109 -12.78 -5.07 -10.03
C GLY A 109 -12.41 -3.90 -10.94
N GLN A 110 -12.71 -2.63 -10.64
CA GLN A 110 -12.34 -1.53 -11.57
C GLN A 110 -11.84 -0.22 -10.91
N SER A 111 -11.77 -0.11 -9.58
CA SER A 111 -11.55 1.18 -8.90
C SER A 111 -10.17 1.35 -8.23
N GLY A 112 -9.36 0.31 -8.10
CA GLY A 112 -7.97 0.42 -7.59
C GLY A 112 -7.81 0.17 -6.09
N ILE A 113 -8.88 -0.18 -5.36
CA ILE A 113 -8.80 -0.87 -4.07
C ILE A 113 -9.18 -2.33 -4.29
N ASP A 114 -8.28 -3.24 -3.93
CA ASP A 114 -8.49 -4.68 -3.97
C ASP A 114 -8.96 -5.18 -2.60
N GLN A 115 -10.01 -6.01 -2.56
CA GLN A 115 -10.34 -6.73 -1.32
C GLN A 115 -9.30 -7.83 -1.13
N ARG A 116 -8.89 -8.12 0.11
CA ARG A 116 -8.15 -9.38 0.38
C ARG A 116 -9.09 -10.60 0.25
N ARG A 117 -9.48 -10.95 -0.97
CA ARG A 117 -10.24 -12.17 -1.33
C ARG A 117 -9.57 -12.88 -2.51
N TRP A 118 -8.46 -13.60 -2.25
CA TRP A 118 -7.87 -14.60 -3.15
C TRP A 118 -7.16 -15.71 -2.35
N PRO A 119 -7.24 -17.00 -2.76
CA PRO A 119 -7.90 -18.05 -1.99
C PRO A 119 -7.07 -18.55 -0.81
N LEU A 120 -7.72 -18.64 0.35
CA LEU A 120 -7.36 -19.64 1.36
C LEU A 120 -8.17 -20.90 1.03
N GLY A 121 -7.68 -21.68 0.07
CA GLY A 121 -8.41 -22.84 -0.44
C GLY A 121 -7.61 -23.71 -1.39
N HIS A 122 -6.42 -24.17 -0.98
CA HIS A 122 -5.97 -25.46 -1.48
C HIS A 122 -6.82 -26.53 -0.78
N THR A 123 -7.88 -26.96 -1.45
CA THR A 123 -8.41 -28.31 -1.26
C THR A 123 -7.27 -29.28 -1.56
N ALA A 124 -6.57 -29.73 -0.51
CA ALA A 124 -5.86 -30.98 -0.57
C ALA A 124 -6.93 -32.06 -0.70
N THR A 125 -7.25 -32.40 -1.94
CA THR A 125 -7.97 -33.62 -2.30
C THR A 125 -7.24 -34.79 -1.65
N GLY A 126 -7.87 -35.38 -0.63
CA GLY A 126 -7.52 -36.70 -0.15
C GLY A 126 -7.62 -37.66 -1.33
N ARG A 127 -6.48 -38.23 -1.71
CA ARG A 127 -6.45 -39.46 -2.49
C ARG A 127 -6.89 -40.59 -1.56
N GLN A 128 -8.02 -41.21 -1.89
CA GLN A 128 -8.16 -42.65 -1.74
C GLN A 128 -7.48 -43.31 -2.94
#